data_AF-A0A7G5XJ18-F1
#
_entry.id   AF-A0A7G5XJ18-F1
#
_cell.length_a   1.000
_cell.length_b   1.000
_cell.length_c   1.000
_cell.angle_alpha   90.00
_cell.angle_beta   90.00
_cell.angle_gamma   90.00
#
_symmetry.space_group_name_H-M   'P 1'
#
loop_
_entity.id
_entity.type
_entity.pdbx_description
1 polymer ?
#
loop_
_entity_poly.entity_id
_entity_poly.type
_entity_poly.pdbx_seq_one_letter_code
_entity_poly.pdbx_strand_id
1 'polypeptide(L)'
;MKPILLIIGIFFMHSLVRAQADAQTIKDIETVCNYYLIGGTNRDSVMYSKAFLPEGHLRYMQNDTVMNVSLKDFAARMRNGGVKQDRKTSIDRIEVFGNAATAKLTIEYPTFYYHDMMSLLKTKDGWKIVTKIFYREDKKK
;
A
#
# COMPACT_ATOMS: atom_id res chain seq x y z
N MET A 1 -45.11 17.16 9.85
CA MET A 1 -44.66 16.07 8.94
C MET A 1 -43.61 16.53 7.94
N LYS A 2 -43.82 17.60 7.17
CA LYS A 2 -42.82 18.16 6.23
C LYS A 2 -41.39 18.41 6.81
N PRO A 3 -41.20 18.97 8.02
CA PRO A 3 -39.84 19.21 8.54
C PRO A 3 -39.11 17.92 8.93
N ILE A 4 -39.83 16.88 9.33
CA ILE A 4 -39.25 15.57 9.71
C ILE A 4 -38.72 14.85 8.46
N LEU A 5 -39.46 14.85 7.35
CA LEU A 5 -38.98 14.30 6.08
C LEU A 5 -37.73 15.04 5.56
N LEU A 6 -37.67 16.36 5.77
CA LEU A 6 -36.53 17.18 5.35
C LEU A 6 -35.27 16.86 6.16
N ILE A 7 -35.39 16.68 7.47
CA ILE A 7 -34.27 16.27 8.35
C ILE A 7 -33.78 14.87 8.01
N ILE A 8 -34.68 13.91 7.78
CA ILE A 8 -34.31 12.54 7.37
C ILE A 8 -33.58 12.56 6.01
N GLY A 9 -34.04 13.37 5.06
CA GLY A 9 -33.37 13.54 3.76
C GLY A 9 -31.95 14.11 3.90
N ILE A 10 -31.76 15.11 4.78
CA ILE A 10 -30.44 15.68 5.05
C ILE A 10 -29.51 14.63 5.67
N PHE A 11 -29.96 13.90 6.70
CA PHE A 11 -29.15 12.84 7.32
C PHE A 11 -28.75 11.74 6.32
N PHE A 12 -29.66 11.36 5.41
CA PHE A 12 -29.39 10.36 4.38
C PHE A 12 -28.39 10.85 3.31
N MET A 13 -28.42 12.13 2.94
CA MET A 13 -27.39 12.68 2.04
C MET A 13 -25.99 12.68 2.69
N HIS A 14 -25.90 12.99 3.99
CA HIS A 14 -24.62 13.03 4.69
C HIS A 14 -23.94 11.65 4.77
N SER A 15 -24.70 10.57 4.97
CA SER A 15 -24.14 9.21 5.02
C SER A 15 -23.61 8.76 3.66
N LEU A 16 -24.30 9.10 2.56
CA LEU A 16 -23.86 8.78 1.19
C LEU A 16 -22.54 9.48 0.84
N VAL A 17 -22.38 10.75 1.19
CA VAL A 17 -21.14 11.51 0.94
C VAL A 17 -19.96 10.90 1.70
N ARG A 18 -20.16 10.48 2.96
CA ARG A 18 -19.10 9.82 3.75
C ARG A 18 -18.70 8.47 3.17
N ALA A 19 -19.67 7.63 2.82
CA ALA A 19 -19.39 6.34 2.20
C ALA A 19 -18.62 6.48 0.87
N GLN A 20 -18.97 7.49 0.06
CA GLN A 20 -18.25 7.79 -1.18
C GLN A 20 -16.81 8.25 -0.91
N ALA A 21 -16.59 9.11 0.10
CA ALA A 21 -15.27 9.58 0.49
C ALA A 21 -14.37 8.43 1.02
N ASP A 22 -14.95 7.50 1.78
CA ASP A 22 -14.26 6.31 2.28
C ASP A 22 -13.88 5.38 1.12
N ALA A 23 -14.82 5.11 0.20
CA ALA A 23 -14.56 4.29 -0.99
C ALA A 23 -13.47 4.90 -1.89
N GLN A 24 -13.46 6.23 -2.07
CA GLN A 24 -12.42 6.91 -2.82
C GLN A 24 -11.06 6.81 -2.11
N THR A 25 -11.05 6.97 -0.78
CA THR A 25 -9.83 6.85 0.03
C THR A 25 -9.19 5.48 -0.11
N ILE A 26 -9.99 4.41 -0.08
CA ILE A 26 -9.49 3.05 -0.30
C ILE A 26 -8.90 2.91 -1.72
N LYS A 27 -9.59 3.39 -2.76
CA LYS A 27 -9.08 3.35 -4.14
C LYS A 27 -7.75 4.11 -4.32
N ASP A 28 -7.60 5.24 -3.65
CA ASP A 28 -6.36 6.02 -3.69
C ASP A 28 -5.19 5.22 -3.05
N ILE A 29 -5.45 4.55 -1.92
CA ILE A 29 -4.47 3.69 -1.25
C ILE A 29 -4.14 2.47 -2.12
N GLU A 30 -5.16 1.83 -2.71
CA GLU A 30 -4.97 0.71 -3.65
C GLU A 30 -4.10 1.13 -4.83
N THR A 31 -4.29 2.33 -5.37
CA THR A 31 -3.47 2.88 -6.46
C THR A 31 -2.01 3.01 -6.04
N VAL A 32 -1.76 3.52 -4.84
CA VAL A 32 -0.41 3.64 -4.27
C VAL A 32 0.23 2.26 -4.04
N CYS A 33 -0.52 1.31 -3.47
CA CYS A 33 -0.04 -0.08 -3.33
C CYS A 33 0.24 -0.72 -4.70
N ASN A 34 -0.56 -0.43 -5.72
CA ASN A 34 -0.35 -0.95 -7.07
C ASN A 34 0.86 -0.34 -7.77
N TYR A 35 1.23 0.91 -7.50
CA TYR A 35 2.52 1.45 -7.96
C TYR A 35 3.70 0.59 -7.46
N TYR A 36 3.66 0.20 -6.19
CA TYR A 36 4.65 -0.71 -5.60
C TYR A 36 4.59 -2.12 -6.23
N LEU A 37 3.40 -2.74 -6.29
CA LEU A 37 3.22 -4.11 -6.76
C LEU A 37 3.55 -4.25 -8.24
N ILE A 38 2.98 -3.41 -9.10
CA ILE A 38 3.19 -3.43 -10.55
C ILE A 38 4.63 -3.01 -10.87
N GLY A 39 5.13 -1.95 -10.23
CA GLY A 39 6.50 -1.49 -10.42
C GLY A 39 7.54 -2.57 -10.08
N GLY A 40 7.36 -3.29 -8.97
CA GLY A 40 8.24 -4.40 -8.63
C GLY A 40 8.11 -5.59 -9.58
N THR A 41 6.90 -5.86 -10.10
CA THR A 41 6.64 -6.99 -11.00
C THR A 41 7.31 -6.75 -12.35
N ASN A 42 7.22 -5.52 -12.86
CA ASN A 42 7.79 -5.14 -14.14
C ASN A 42 9.24 -4.63 -14.05
N ARG A 43 9.82 -4.60 -12.85
CA ARG A 43 11.14 -3.99 -12.58
C ARG A 43 11.23 -2.55 -13.08
N ASP A 44 10.15 -1.80 -12.88
CA ASP A 44 10.03 -0.38 -13.18
C ASP A 44 10.25 0.41 -11.88
N SER A 45 11.48 0.91 -11.69
CA SER A 45 11.83 1.69 -10.51
C SER A 45 11.11 3.04 -10.47
N VAL A 46 10.70 3.60 -11.61
CA VAL A 46 9.99 4.88 -11.66
C VAL A 46 8.58 4.69 -11.11
N MET A 47 7.85 3.69 -11.61
CA MET A 47 6.52 3.36 -11.09
C MET A 47 6.58 2.97 -9.63
N TYR A 48 7.55 2.12 -9.25
CA TYR A 48 7.73 1.70 -7.88
C TYR A 48 7.98 2.87 -6.93
N SER A 49 8.85 3.81 -7.32
CA SER A 49 9.19 4.96 -6.48
C SER A 49 8.03 5.92 -6.26
N LYS A 50 7.01 5.94 -7.14
CA LYS A 50 5.80 6.76 -6.95
C LYS A 50 5.00 6.36 -5.71
N ALA A 51 5.11 5.10 -5.27
CA ALA A 51 4.39 4.60 -4.11
C ALA A 51 4.90 5.17 -2.79
N PHE A 52 6.17 5.60 -2.77
CA PHE A 52 6.89 5.85 -1.53
C PHE A 52 7.07 7.34 -1.25
N LEU A 53 7.10 7.66 0.04
CA LEU A 53 7.65 8.90 0.53
C LEU A 53 9.19 8.82 0.40
N PRO A 54 9.89 9.84 -0.13
CA PRO A 54 11.34 9.79 -0.35
C PRO A 54 12.16 9.43 0.91
N GLU A 55 11.72 9.93 2.05
CA GLU A 55 12.28 9.72 3.39
C GLU A 55 11.77 8.44 4.09
N GLY A 56 10.97 7.61 3.43
CA GLY A 56 10.44 6.40 4.05
C GLY A 56 11.48 5.27 4.15
N HIS A 57 11.13 4.24 4.92
CA HIS A 57 12.05 3.17 5.29
C HIS A 57 11.49 1.75 5.08
N LEU A 58 12.37 0.83 4.71
CA LEU A 58 12.15 -0.61 4.78
C LEU A 58 12.83 -1.14 6.04
N ARG A 59 12.08 -1.83 6.91
CA ARG A 59 12.64 -2.51 8.08
C ARG A 59 12.32 -4.00 8.04
N TYR A 60 13.30 -4.83 8.32
CA TYR A 60 13.13 -6.29 8.28
C TYR A 60 14.17 -6.99 9.17
N MET A 61 13.90 -8.24 9.52
CA MET A 61 14.84 -9.06 10.29
C MET A 61 15.83 -9.76 9.36
N GLN A 62 17.11 -9.74 9.74
CA GLN A 62 18.17 -10.54 9.13
C GLN A 62 19.06 -11.08 10.24
N ASN A 63 19.12 -12.40 10.42
CA ASN A 63 19.90 -13.06 11.47
C ASN A 63 19.69 -12.41 12.86
N ASP A 64 18.43 -12.32 13.28
CA ASP A 64 17.99 -11.68 14.55
C ASP A 64 18.35 -10.20 14.71
N THR A 65 18.80 -9.56 13.65
CA THR A 65 19.11 -8.12 13.63
C THR A 65 18.05 -7.36 12.83
N VAL A 66 17.58 -6.24 13.38
CA VAL A 66 16.71 -5.31 12.66
C VAL A 66 17.56 -4.54 11.64
N MET A 67 17.27 -4.77 10.38
CA MET A 67 17.80 -3.98 9.27
C MET A 67 16.89 -2.78 9.03
N ASN A 68 17.49 -1.63 8.79
CA ASN A 68 16.78 -0.41 8.39
C ASN A 68 17.42 0.13 7.11
N VAL A 69 16.66 0.14 6.02
CA VAL A 69 17.14 0.55 4.70
C VAL A 69 16.25 1.68 4.21
N SER A 70 16.84 2.77 3.72
CA SER A 70 16.05 3.83 3.11
C SER A 70 15.34 3.29 1.86
N LEU A 71 14.11 3.73 1.61
CA LEU A 71 13.39 3.29 0.41
C LEU A 71 14.07 3.78 -0.88
N LYS A 72 14.79 4.91 -0.80
CA LYS A 72 15.68 5.39 -1.87
C LYS A 72 16.75 4.34 -2.21
N ASP A 73 17.46 3.82 -1.22
CA ASP A 73 18.50 2.81 -1.44
C ASP A 73 17.89 1.48 -1.89
N PHE A 74 16.72 1.14 -1.37
CA PHE A 74 16.00 -0.05 -1.82
C PHE A 74 15.56 0.06 -3.28
N ALA A 75 15.00 1.21 -3.69
CA ALA A 75 14.60 1.47 -5.06
C ALA A 75 15.79 1.49 -6.03
N ALA A 76 16.96 2.00 -5.60
CA ALA A 76 18.18 1.98 -6.41
C ALA A 76 18.67 0.56 -6.74
N ARG A 77 18.34 -0.44 -5.91
CA ARG A 77 18.63 -1.86 -6.20
C ARG A 77 17.73 -2.43 -7.30
N MET A 78 16.59 -1.80 -7.58
CA MET A 78 15.75 -2.19 -8.70
C MET A 78 16.30 -1.64 -10.01
N ARG A 79 17.01 -2.51 -10.73
CA ARG A 79 17.47 -2.23 -12.08
C ARG A 79 16.29 -2.10 -13.06
N ASN A 80 16.18 -0.96 -13.72
CA ASN A 80 15.21 -0.74 -14.81
C ASN A 80 15.49 -1.66 -16.01
N GLY A 81 14.43 -2.08 -16.71
CA GLY A 81 14.55 -2.84 -17.96
C GLY A 81 14.91 -4.30 -17.78
N GLY A 82 14.52 -4.91 -16.65
CA GLY A 82 14.67 -6.35 -16.44
C GLY A 82 13.44 -7.15 -16.87
N VAL A 83 13.61 -8.47 -17.02
CA VAL A 83 12.49 -9.39 -17.28
C VAL A 83 11.44 -9.29 -16.16
N LYS A 84 10.17 -9.26 -16.56
CA LYS A 84 9.02 -9.30 -15.65
C LYS A 84 9.18 -10.47 -14.68
N GLN A 85 8.99 -10.21 -13.39
CA GLN A 85 9.07 -11.24 -12.37
C GLN A 85 7.86 -12.17 -12.46
N ASP A 86 8.12 -13.48 -12.37
CA ASP A 86 7.08 -14.48 -12.20
C ASP A 86 6.59 -14.47 -10.75
N ARG A 87 5.52 -13.69 -10.52
CA ARG A 87 4.89 -13.53 -9.22
C ARG A 87 3.43 -13.09 -9.36
N LYS A 88 2.61 -13.44 -8.37
CA LYS A 88 1.24 -12.93 -8.22
C LYS A 88 1.19 -11.99 -7.02
N THR A 89 0.30 -11.01 -7.07
CA THR A 89 0.22 -9.95 -6.06
C THR A 89 -1.22 -9.70 -5.66
N SER A 90 -1.48 -9.53 -4.36
CA SER A 90 -2.77 -9.13 -3.82
C SER A 90 -2.62 -8.03 -2.76
N ILE A 91 -3.66 -7.21 -2.66
CA ILE A 91 -3.91 -6.33 -1.52
C ILE A 91 -4.91 -7.08 -0.64
N ASP A 92 -4.46 -7.59 0.50
CA ASP A 92 -5.27 -8.47 1.34
C ASP A 92 -6.20 -7.67 2.26
N ARG A 93 -5.70 -6.53 2.75
CA ARG A 93 -6.43 -5.68 3.69
C ARG A 93 -5.91 -4.25 3.66
N ILE A 94 -6.81 -3.29 3.77
CA ILE A 94 -6.49 -1.87 4.03
C ILE A 94 -7.29 -1.44 5.26
N GLU A 95 -6.64 -0.76 6.19
CA GLU A 95 -7.29 -0.11 7.34
C GLU A 95 -6.94 1.38 7.32
N VAL A 96 -7.94 2.24 7.50
CA VAL A 96 -7.78 3.70 7.41
C VAL A 96 -8.23 4.37 8.70
N PHE A 97 -7.39 5.27 9.21
CA PHE A 97 -7.62 6.08 10.40
C PHE A 97 -7.27 7.54 10.09
N GLY A 98 -8.25 8.29 9.58
CA GLY A 98 -8.07 9.70 9.21
C GLY A 98 -7.03 9.87 8.10
N ASN A 99 -5.86 10.43 8.43
CA ASN A 99 -4.74 10.64 7.51
C ASN A 99 -3.66 9.54 7.57
N ALA A 100 -3.88 8.48 8.35
CA ALA A 100 -2.99 7.33 8.43
C ALA A 100 -3.71 6.05 7.94
N ALA A 101 -2.96 5.11 7.39
CA ALA A 101 -3.49 3.82 6.97
C ALA A 101 -2.45 2.71 7.07
N THR A 102 -2.92 1.47 7.15
CA THR A 102 -2.09 0.28 6.97
C THR A 102 -2.61 -0.52 5.79
N ALA A 103 -1.70 -1.20 5.08
CA ALA A 103 -2.07 -2.17 4.05
C ALA A 103 -1.26 -3.45 4.22
N LYS A 104 -1.94 -4.60 4.18
CA LYS A 104 -1.31 -5.91 4.09
C LYS A 104 -1.35 -6.37 2.64
N LEU A 105 -0.20 -6.73 2.10
CA LEU A 105 -0.05 -7.23 0.74
C LEU A 105 0.56 -8.63 0.78
N THR A 106 0.15 -9.48 -0.15
CA THR A 106 0.81 -10.76 -0.40
C THR A 106 1.46 -10.74 -1.77
N ILE A 107 2.73 -11.12 -1.84
CA ILE A 107 3.45 -11.37 -3.09
C ILE A 107 3.83 -12.83 -3.12
N GLU A 108 3.18 -13.58 -4.02
CA GLU A 108 3.44 -14.99 -4.22
C GLU A 108 4.48 -15.21 -5.32
N TYR A 109 5.57 -15.85 -4.96
CA TYR A 109 6.56 -16.42 -5.89
C TYR A 109 6.36 -17.95 -6.01
N PRO A 110 7.02 -18.61 -6.96
CA PRO A 110 6.93 -20.06 -7.11
C PRO A 110 7.27 -20.85 -5.84
N THR A 111 8.22 -20.36 -5.04
CA THR A 111 8.77 -21.07 -3.88
C THR A 111 8.49 -20.43 -2.52
N PHE A 112 7.99 -19.20 -2.46
CA PHE A 112 7.75 -18.49 -1.21
C PHE A 112 6.70 -17.38 -1.37
N TYR A 113 6.26 -16.83 -0.24
CA TYR A 113 5.44 -15.64 -0.14
C TYR A 113 6.22 -14.52 0.56
N TYR A 114 5.96 -13.27 0.16
CA TYR A 114 6.16 -12.12 1.03
C TYR A 114 4.82 -11.65 1.58
N HIS A 115 4.77 -11.51 2.91
CA HIS A 115 3.71 -10.82 3.62
C HIS A 115 4.22 -9.43 3.95
N ASP A 116 3.85 -8.45 3.13
CA ASP A 116 4.27 -7.07 3.33
C ASP A 116 3.23 -6.33 4.16
N MET A 117 3.68 -5.60 5.19
CA MET A 117 2.84 -4.66 5.92
C MET A 117 3.34 -3.24 5.69
N MET A 118 2.48 -2.43 5.08
CA MET A 118 2.75 -1.04 4.75
C MET A 118 2.11 -0.13 5.78
N SER A 119 2.84 0.88 6.21
CA SER A 119 2.28 2.08 6.86
C SER A 119 2.23 3.20 5.84
N LEU A 120 1.10 3.88 5.74
CA LEU A 120 0.84 4.95 4.79
C LEU A 120 0.37 6.21 5.52
N LEU A 121 0.77 7.37 4.98
CA LEU A 121 0.27 8.68 5.40
C LEU A 121 -0.28 9.43 4.19
N LYS A 122 -1.36 10.18 4.42
CA LYS A 122 -1.91 11.14 3.45
C LYS A 122 -1.11 12.43 3.55
N THR A 123 -0.33 12.72 2.51
CA THR A 123 0.44 13.97 2.38
C THR A 123 -0.33 14.98 1.53
N LYS A 124 0.23 16.18 1.37
CA LYS A 124 -0.27 17.17 0.40
C LYS A 124 -0.29 16.67 -1.05
N ASP A 125 0.58 15.70 -1.37
CA ASP A 125 0.75 15.13 -2.70
C ASP A 125 -0.03 13.79 -2.85
N GLY A 126 -0.92 13.49 -1.91
CA GLY A 126 -1.71 12.26 -1.85
C GLY A 126 -1.15 11.22 -0.88
N TRP A 127 -1.68 10.00 -0.94
CA TRP A 127 -1.21 8.90 -0.10
C TRP A 127 0.20 8.44 -0.49
N LYS A 128 1.02 8.12 0.51
CA LYS A 128 2.38 7.61 0.34
C LYS A 128 2.68 6.51 1.36
N ILE A 129 3.41 5.49 0.94
CA ILE A 129 4.00 4.49 1.83
C ILE A 129 5.20 5.14 2.54
N VAL A 130 5.14 5.18 3.87
CA VAL A 130 6.20 5.79 4.71
C VAL A 130 7.07 4.74 5.37
N THR A 131 6.54 3.53 5.60
CA THR A 131 7.32 2.41 6.12
C THR A 131 6.79 1.10 5.57
N LYS A 132 7.70 0.19 5.26
CA LYS A 132 7.40 -1.21 4.95
C LYS A 132 8.11 -2.11 5.96
N ILE A 133 7.40 -3.10 6.47
CA ILE A 133 7.98 -4.31 7.06
C ILE A 133 7.51 -5.53 6.29
N PHE A 134 8.20 -6.65 6.41
CA PHE A 134 7.76 -7.89 5.77
C PHE A 134 8.20 -9.14 6.51
N TYR A 135 7.49 -10.23 6.23
CA TYR A 135 7.92 -11.59 6.52
C TYR A 135 8.00 -12.39 5.24
N ARG A 136 9.05 -13.22 5.10
CA ARG A 136 9.16 -14.19 4.01
C ARG A 136 8.76 -15.56 4.53
N GLU A 137 7.77 -16.16 3.90
CA GLU A 137 7.30 -17.51 4.21
C GLU A 137 7.66 -18.44 3.04
N ASP A 138 8.53 -19.42 3.27
CA ASP A 138 8.83 -20.43 2.26
C ASP A 138 7.67 -21.43 2.13
N LYS A 139 7.33 -21.79 0.89
CA LYS A 139 6.32 -22.82 0.64
C LYS A 139 6.85 -24.17 1.13
N LYS A 140 5.99 -24.91 1.83
CA LYS A 140 6.31 -26.30 2.19
C LYS A 140 6.50 -27.10 0.91
N LYS A 141 7.60 -27.87 0.86
CA LYS A 141 7.91 -28.80 -0.22
C LYS A 141 6.90 -29.95 -0.24
#